data_AF-A0A2S4KBK7-F1
#
_entry.id   AF-A0A2S4KBK7-F1
#
_cell.length_a   1.000
_cell.length_b   1.000
_cell.length_c   1.000
_cell.angle_alpha   90.00
_cell.angle_beta   90.00
_cell.angle_gamma   90.00
#
_symmetry.space_group_name_H-M   'P 1'
#
loop_
_entity.id
_entity.type
_entity.pdbx_description
1 polymer ?
#
loop_
_entity_poly.entity_id
_entity_poly.type
_entity_poly.pdbx_seq_one_letter_code
_entity_poly.pdbx_strand_id
1 'polypeptide(L)'
;MKSTLFALTVIAAVLQPAWAQDRIYRCGNEYTNNATQAKERGCKLVEGGNVTVLQGSRPAAASSGGSAGASGASASSSPANAPRVGAADQRARDADARAILESELSKAETRLAELRKEYNDGSPQRTALELRNPQGYIERTAELKASVARAEADVAGIKRELSRLNK
;
A
#
# COMPACT_ATOMS: atom_id res chain seq x y z
N MET A 1 28.45 20.39 54.22
CA MET A 1 28.24 19.74 52.91
C MET A 1 26.82 20.07 52.46
N LYS A 2 26.64 21.25 51.84
CA LYS A 2 25.35 21.93 51.64
C LYS A 2 25.07 22.26 50.16
N SER A 3 25.78 21.59 49.24
CA SER A 3 25.83 21.96 47.83
C SER A 3 25.26 20.90 46.88
N THR A 4 24.70 19.80 47.40
CA THR A 4 24.16 18.71 46.56
C THR A 4 22.63 18.73 46.42
N LEU A 5 21.92 19.62 47.12
CA LEU A 5 20.45 19.70 47.11
C LEU A 5 19.88 20.71 46.11
N PHE A 6 20.70 21.58 45.51
CA PHE A 6 20.23 22.59 44.54
C PHE A 6 20.26 22.13 43.08
N ALA A 7 20.83 20.96 42.77
CA ALA A 7 20.93 20.47 41.40
C ALA A 7 19.66 19.72 40.92
N LEU A 8 18.74 19.38 41.81
CA LEU A 8 17.58 18.52 41.51
C LEU A 8 16.27 19.27 41.25
N THR A 9 16.23 20.59 41.45
CA THR A 9 15.00 21.39 41.32
C THR A 9 14.89 22.25 40.05
N VAL A 10 15.90 22.22 39.16
CA VAL A 10 15.89 23.04 37.92
C VAL A 10 15.49 22.25 36.66
N ILE A 11 15.40 20.91 36.71
CA ILE A 11 15.11 20.09 35.51
C ILE A 11 13.61 19.82 35.31
N ALA A 12 12.74 20.23 36.24
CA ALA A 12 11.32 19.87 36.23
C ALA A 12 10.38 20.82 35.44
N ALA A 13 10.90 21.78 34.65
CA ALA A 13 10.07 22.81 34.01
C ALA A 13 10.02 22.79 32.47
N VAL A 14 10.56 21.76 31.80
CA VAL A 14 10.52 21.70 30.32
C VAL A 14 10.06 20.34 29.82
N LEU A 15 8.84 19.95 30.15
CA LEU A 15 8.08 19.02 29.31
C LEU A 15 6.73 19.67 28.99
N GLN A 16 6.68 20.43 27.90
CA GLN A 16 5.42 20.79 27.27
C GLN A 16 4.95 19.58 26.46
N PRO A 17 3.82 18.94 26.81
CA PRO A 17 3.14 18.03 25.89
C PRO A 17 2.58 18.86 24.72
N ALA A 18 3.25 18.80 23.58
CA ALA A 18 2.71 19.33 22.32
C ALA A 18 1.61 18.39 21.83
N TRP A 19 0.38 18.56 22.34
CA TRP A 19 -0.80 17.99 21.70
C TRP A 19 -1.08 18.77 20.42
N ALA A 20 -0.46 18.34 19.32
CA ALA A 20 -0.86 18.75 17.98
C ALA A 20 -2.18 18.03 17.63
N GLN A 21 -3.28 18.47 18.23
CA GLN A 21 -4.62 18.24 17.71
C GLN A 21 -4.71 19.06 16.43
N ASP A 22 -4.58 18.42 15.27
CA ASP A 22 -4.68 19.08 13.98
C ASP A 22 -6.06 19.75 13.88
N ARG A 23 -6.06 21.07 13.72
CA ARG A 23 -7.27 21.90 13.80
C ARG A 23 -8.05 21.80 12.49
N ILE A 24 -9.25 21.22 12.56
CA ILE A 24 -10.11 21.03 11.40
C ILE A 24 -11.01 22.25 11.24
N TYR A 25 -11.06 22.80 10.04
CA TYR A 25 -11.92 23.92 9.68
C TYR A 25 -12.99 23.49 8.68
N ARG A 26 -14.22 23.94 8.89
CA ARG A 26 -15.36 23.70 7.99
C ARG A 26 -15.73 24.96 7.24
N CYS A 27 -15.62 24.88 5.92
CA CYS A 27 -15.92 25.92 4.95
C CYS A 27 -17.25 25.57 4.27
N GLY A 28 -18.39 25.71 4.96
CA GLY A 28 -19.68 25.26 4.44
C GLY A 28 -19.82 23.72 4.43
N ASN A 29 -19.55 23.07 3.29
CA ASN A 29 -19.61 21.60 3.12
C ASN A 29 -18.22 20.93 3.03
N GLU A 30 -17.14 21.70 2.93
CA GLU A 30 -15.77 21.18 2.80
C GLU A 30 -15.01 21.27 4.13
N TYR A 31 -14.17 20.26 4.41
CA TYR A 31 -13.31 20.22 5.58
C TYR A 31 -11.84 20.36 5.15
N THR A 32 -11.10 21.23 5.82
CA THR A 32 -9.67 21.45 5.58
C THR A 32 -8.88 21.44 6.88
N ASN A 33 -7.64 20.98 6.80
CA ASN A 33 -6.67 21.00 7.90
C ASN A 33 -5.66 22.17 7.76
N ASN A 34 -5.80 22.98 6.71
CA ASN A 34 -4.90 24.11 6.47
C ASN A 34 -5.46 25.41 7.07
N ALA A 35 -4.80 25.91 8.12
CA ALA A 35 -5.20 27.11 8.84
C ALA A 35 -5.13 28.40 8.02
N THR A 36 -4.28 28.50 6.98
CA THR A 36 -4.21 29.71 6.15
C THR A 36 -5.41 29.79 5.20
N GLN A 37 -5.70 28.68 4.50
CA GLN A 37 -6.88 28.58 3.63
C GLN A 37 -8.18 28.74 4.41
N ALA A 38 -8.25 28.24 5.64
CA ALA A 38 -9.40 28.40 6.51
C ALA A 38 -9.67 29.86 6.88
N LYS A 39 -8.62 30.65 7.17
CA LYS A 39 -8.74 32.08 7.50
C LYS A 39 -9.19 32.91 6.30
N GLU A 40 -8.60 32.67 5.13
CA GLU A 40 -8.94 33.38 3.89
C GLU A 40 -10.39 33.12 3.45
N ARG A 41 -10.90 31.92 3.70
CA ARG A 41 -12.28 31.53 3.34
C ARG A 41 -13.28 31.68 4.48
N GLY A 42 -12.90 32.29 5.61
CA GLY A 42 -13.80 32.54 6.75
C GLY A 42 -14.38 31.27 7.40
N CYS A 43 -13.63 30.17 7.38
CA CYS A 43 -14.10 28.86 7.83
C CYS A 43 -14.13 28.74 9.35
N LYS A 44 -15.10 28.00 9.89
CA LYS A 44 -15.27 27.82 11.33
C LYS A 44 -14.46 26.63 11.83
N LEU A 45 -13.79 26.78 12.97
CA LEU A 45 -13.08 25.71 13.62
C LEU A 45 -14.08 24.68 14.17
N VAL A 46 -13.93 23.42 13.78
CA VAL A 46 -14.75 22.32 14.27
C VAL A 46 -13.96 21.59 15.34
N GLU A 47 -14.19 21.98 16.59
CA GLU A 47 -13.64 21.32 17.78
C GLU A 47 -14.67 20.36 18.37
N GLY A 48 -14.35 19.07 18.38
CA GLY A 48 -15.07 18.06 19.15
C GLY A 48 -16.39 17.58 18.53
N GLY A 49 -16.35 16.37 17.93
CA GLY A 49 -17.53 15.55 17.64
C GLY A 49 -17.71 15.18 16.17
N ASN A 50 -17.38 13.93 15.84
CA ASN A 50 -17.67 13.21 14.57
C ASN A 50 -16.70 13.36 13.38
N VAL A 51 -15.47 13.82 13.58
CA VAL A 51 -14.42 13.69 12.55
C VAL A 51 -13.23 12.93 13.10
N THR A 52 -13.07 11.67 12.67
CA THR A 52 -11.90 10.84 12.95
C THR A 52 -10.84 11.11 11.87
N VAL A 53 -9.76 11.80 12.26
CA VAL A 53 -8.61 12.00 11.38
C VAL A 53 -7.73 10.76 11.45
N LEU A 54 -7.78 9.92 10.42
CA LEU A 54 -6.74 8.92 10.22
C LEU A 54 -5.51 9.64 9.64
N GLN A 55 -4.47 9.80 10.46
CA GLN A 55 -3.19 10.31 9.97
C GLN A 55 -2.62 9.31 8.96
N GLY A 56 -2.64 9.68 7.68
CA GLY A 56 -1.94 8.93 6.64
C GLY A 56 -0.44 8.89 6.96
N SER A 57 0.17 7.72 6.86
CA SER A 57 1.63 7.59 6.97
C SER A 57 2.28 8.38 5.84
N ARG A 58 2.76 9.59 6.15
CA ARG A 58 3.52 10.38 5.21
C ARG A 58 4.86 9.65 4.96
N PRO A 59 5.18 9.22 3.72
CA PRO A 59 6.49 8.66 3.46
C PRO A 59 7.54 9.73 3.78
N ALA A 60 8.51 9.36 4.60
CA ALA A 60 9.62 10.23 4.93
C ALA A 60 10.30 10.64 3.62
N ALA A 61 10.29 11.95 3.32
CA ALA A 61 11.11 12.48 2.25
C ALA A 61 12.56 12.16 2.59
N ALA A 62 13.25 11.44 1.70
CA ALA A 62 14.67 11.15 1.85
C ALA A 62 15.45 12.47 1.79
N SER A 63 15.80 13.02 2.96
CA SER A 63 16.78 14.09 3.07
C SER A 63 18.17 13.49 2.85
N SER A 64 18.75 13.82 1.71
CA SER A 64 20.17 13.62 1.41
C SER A 64 21.03 14.53 2.29
N GLY A 65 21.88 13.93 3.13
CA GLY A 65 23.10 14.56 3.64
C GLY A 65 23.22 14.66 5.16
N GLY A 66 24.26 14.02 5.72
CA GLY A 66 24.84 14.38 7.01
C GLY A 66 24.96 13.23 8.02
N SER A 67 26.17 12.70 8.15
CA SER A 67 26.61 11.61 9.03
C SER A 67 26.27 11.79 10.52
N ALA A 68 25.73 10.74 11.16
CA ALA A 68 26.23 10.10 12.41
C ALA A 68 25.11 9.32 13.14
N GLY A 69 25.41 8.08 13.52
CA GLY A 69 24.71 7.38 14.62
C GLY A 69 23.59 6.43 14.20
N ALA A 70 23.89 5.13 14.22
CA ALA A 70 22.90 4.07 14.19
C ALA A 70 21.92 4.20 15.37
N SER A 71 20.61 4.21 15.09
CA SER A 71 19.56 3.65 15.95
C SER A 71 18.20 3.69 15.24
N GLY A 72 17.69 2.49 14.94
CA GLY A 72 16.27 2.17 14.92
C GLY A 72 15.41 2.87 13.88
N ALA A 73 15.16 2.20 12.77
CA ALA A 73 13.93 2.39 12.01
C ALA A 73 12.74 2.29 12.99
N SER A 74 12.11 3.43 13.31
CA SER A 74 10.88 3.44 14.08
C SER A 74 9.77 2.86 13.20
N ALA A 75 9.66 1.53 13.22
CA ALA A 75 8.43 0.85 12.85
C ALA A 75 7.31 1.52 13.64
N SER A 76 6.28 1.97 12.93
CA SER A 76 5.04 2.50 13.49
C SER A 76 4.60 1.64 14.68
N SER A 77 4.81 2.15 15.90
CA SER A 77 4.42 1.46 17.11
C SER A 77 2.90 1.46 17.16
N SER A 78 2.28 0.31 16.87
CA SER A 78 0.87 0.07 17.17
C SER A 78 0.57 0.54 18.61
N PRO A 79 -0.64 1.06 18.89
CA PRO A 79 -1.05 1.49 20.22
C PRO A 79 -0.66 0.47 21.28
N ALA A 80 -0.26 0.91 22.48
CA ALA A 80 0.23 0.05 23.55
C ALA A 80 -0.70 -1.12 23.94
N ASN A 81 -1.99 -1.04 23.56
CA ASN A 81 -3.03 -2.06 23.79
C ASN A 81 -3.52 -2.75 22.51
N ALA A 82 -2.85 -2.62 21.36
CA ALA A 82 -3.23 -3.37 20.17
C ALA A 82 -2.94 -4.87 20.39
N PRO A 83 -3.92 -5.78 20.18
CA PRO A 83 -3.69 -7.22 20.25
C PRO A 83 -2.54 -7.59 19.32
N ARG A 84 -1.41 -8.03 19.89
CA ARG A 84 -0.29 -8.55 19.12
C ARG A 84 -0.72 -9.89 18.54
N VAL A 85 -0.70 -10.01 17.22
CA VAL A 85 -0.85 -11.31 16.56
C VAL A 85 0.29 -12.21 17.03
N GLY A 86 -0.03 -13.41 17.52
CA GLY A 86 0.98 -14.35 18.00
C GLY A 86 1.86 -14.81 16.84
N ALA A 87 3.12 -15.17 17.11
CA ALA A 87 4.03 -15.68 16.08
C ALA A 87 3.49 -16.96 15.40
N ALA A 88 2.67 -17.76 16.10
CA ALA A 88 1.99 -18.92 15.54
C ALA A 88 0.87 -18.51 14.56
N ASP A 89 0.04 -17.53 14.94
CA ASP A 89 -1.04 -17.01 14.08
C ASP A 89 -0.49 -16.32 12.84
N GLN A 90 0.63 -15.61 12.96
CA GLN A 90 1.30 -14.98 11.83
C GLN A 90 1.79 -16.04 10.83
N ARG A 91 2.45 -17.09 11.32
CA ARG A 91 2.90 -18.22 10.47
C ARG A 91 1.74 -18.95 9.80
N ALA A 92 0.60 -19.12 10.48
CA ALA A 92 -0.59 -19.72 9.90
C ALA A 92 -1.13 -18.86 8.74
N ARG A 93 -1.24 -17.54 8.94
CA ARG A 93 -1.69 -16.60 7.90
C ARG A 93 -0.75 -16.56 6.69
N ASP A 94 0.56 -16.60 6.94
CA ASP A 94 1.56 -16.62 5.86
C ASP A 94 1.49 -17.93 5.07
N ALA A 95 1.22 -19.06 5.73
CA ALA A 95 0.99 -20.35 5.08
C ALA A 95 -0.29 -20.36 4.24
N ASP A 96 -1.39 -19.81 4.77
CA ASP A 96 -2.65 -19.67 4.03
C ASP A 96 -2.47 -18.76 2.80
N ALA A 97 -1.81 -17.61 2.97
CA ALA A 97 -1.52 -16.69 1.88
C ALA A 97 -0.67 -17.34 0.79
N ARG A 98 0.34 -18.13 1.16
CA ARG A 98 1.14 -18.92 0.21
C ARG A 98 0.28 -19.93 -0.55
N ALA A 99 -0.54 -20.71 0.15
CA ALA A 99 -1.41 -21.72 -0.46
C ALA A 99 -2.41 -21.09 -1.46
N ILE A 100 -2.98 -19.93 -1.12
CA ILE A 100 -3.87 -19.19 -2.01
C ILE A 100 -3.13 -18.77 -3.28
N LEU A 101 -1.97 -18.12 -3.15
CA LEU A 101 -1.18 -17.66 -4.29
C LEU A 101 -0.69 -18.81 -5.18
N GLU A 102 -0.34 -19.96 -4.60
CA GLU A 102 0.03 -21.16 -5.36
C GLU A 102 -1.17 -21.70 -6.16
N SER A 103 -2.37 -21.69 -5.58
CA SER A 103 -3.59 -22.10 -6.27
C SER A 103 -3.95 -21.14 -7.41
N GLU A 104 -3.75 -19.83 -7.22
CA GLU A 104 -3.96 -18.81 -8.24
C GLU A 104 -2.93 -18.90 -9.35
N LEU A 105 -1.67 -19.17 -9.01
CA LEU A 105 -0.59 -19.41 -9.96
C LEU A 105 -0.94 -20.58 -10.88
N SER A 106 -1.39 -21.70 -10.32
CA SER A 106 -1.79 -22.88 -11.11
C SER A 106 -2.92 -22.56 -12.10
N LYS A 107 -3.94 -21.81 -11.65
CA LYS A 107 -5.04 -21.36 -12.52
C LYS A 107 -4.56 -20.40 -13.61
N ALA A 108 -3.69 -19.45 -13.26
CA ALA A 108 -3.14 -18.48 -14.19
C ALA A 108 -2.25 -19.16 -15.25
N GLU A 109 -1.42 -20.12 -14.85
CA GLU A 109 -0.60 -20.92 -15.76
C GLU A 109 -1.46 -21.78 -16.70
N THR A 110 -2.53 -22.39 -16.19
CA THR A 110 -3.50 -23.15 -17.01
C THR A 110 -4.14 -22.24 -18.07
N ARG A 111 -4.64 -21.08 -17.67
CA ARG A 111 -5.23 -20.10 -18.60
C ARG A 111 -4.23 -19.62 -19.65
N LEU A 112 -2.98 -19.36 -19.24
CA LEU A 112 -1.91 -18.99 -20.15
C LEU A 112 -1.60 -20.11 -21.15
N ALA A 113 -1.57 -21.36 -20.70
CA ALA A 113 -1.34 -22.51 -21.57
C ALA A 113 -2.46 -22.69 -22.60
N GLU A 114 -3.72 -22.51 -22.19
CA GLU A 114 -4.88 -22.51 -23.10
C GLU A 114 -4.79 -21.40 -24.13
N LEU A 115 -4.51 -20.16 -23.70
CA LEU A 115 -4.36 -19.01 -24.61
C LEU A 115 -3.19 -19.19 -25.58
N ARG A 116 -2.06 -19.74 -25.12
CA ARG A 116 -0.91 -20.03 -26.00
C ARG A 116 -1.25 -21.12 -27.02
N LYS A 117 -1.99 -22.15 -26.61
CA LYS A 117 -2.46 -23.21 -27.51
C LYS A 117 -3.41 -22.65 -28.57
N GLU A 118 -4.32 -21.75 -28.20
CA GLU A 118 -5.22 -21.10 -29.16
C GLU A 118 -4.46 -20.14 -30.08
N TYR A 119 -3.51 -19.37 -29.54
CA TYR A 119 -2.66 -18.46 -30.31
C TYR A 119 -1.78 -19.18 -31.33
N ASN A 120 -1.36 -20.42 -31.02
CA ASN A 120 -0.62 -21.32 -31.92
C ASN A 120 0.52 -20.61 -32.66
N ASP A 121 1.46 -20.03 -31.89
CA ASP A 121 2.61 -19.27 -32.39
C ASP A 121 2.26 -18.13 -33.38
N GLY A 122 1.10 -17.51 -33.20
CA GLY A 122 0.62 -16.43 -34.05
C GLY A 122 -0.16 -16.88 -35.28
N SER A 123 -0.44 -18.18 -35.38
CA SER A 123 -1.28 -18.77 -36.41
C SER A 123 -2.48 -19.47 -35.79
N PRO A 124 -3.41 -18.74 -35.12
CA PRO A 124 -4.62 -19.33 -34.57
C PRO A 124 -5.41 -20.03 -35.68
N GLN A 125 -6.13 -21.09 -35.33
CA GLN A 125 -6.92 -21.84 -36.30
C GLN A 125 -8.06 -20.95 -36.85
N ARG A 126 -8.13 -20.82 -38.17
CA ARG A 126 -9.14 -19.98 -38.81
C ARG A 126 -10.52 -20.60 -38.68
N THR A 127 -11.51 -19.81 -38.29
CA THR A 127 -12.91 -20.23 -38.28
C THR A 127 -13.53 -20.05 -39.67
N ALA A 128 -14.62 -20.77 -39.97
CA ALA A 128 -15.29 -20.70 -41.27
C ALA A 128 -15.74 -19.25 -41.65
N LEU A 129 -16.06 -18.42 -40.65
CA LEU A 129 -16.41 -17.01 -40.84
C LEU A 129 -15.21 -16.17 -41.30
N GLU A 130 -14.02 -16.47 -40.80
CA GLU A 130 -12.79 -15.74 -41.14
C GLU A 130 -12.23 -16.07 -42.51
N LEU A 131 -12.63 -17.21 -43.09
CA LEU A 131 -12.35 -17.50 -44.49
C LEU A 131 -13.10 -16.53 -45.41
N ARG A 132 -14.27 -16.01 -44.98
CA ARG A 132 -14.99 -14.94 -45.71
C ARG A 132 -14.55 -13.54 -45.29
N ASN A 133 -14.10 -13.35 -44.05
CA ASN A 133 -13.62 -12.06 -43.56
C ASN A 133 -12.16 -12.13 -43.07
N PRO A 134 -11.17 -11.78 -43.91
CA PRO A 134 -9.77 -11.82 -43.54
C PRO A 134 -9.37 -10.79 -42.47
N GLN A 135 -10.12 -9.69 -42.31
CA GLN A 135 -9.82 -8.66 -41.30
C GLN A 135 -10.10 -9.16 -39.88
N GLY A 136 -11.21 -9.88 -39.69
CA GLY A 136 -11.55 -10.46 -38.38
C GLY A 136 -10.48 -11.42 -37.84
N TYR A 137 -9.74 -12.08 -38.73
CA TYR A 137 -8.60 -12.90 -38.33
C TYR A 137 -7.43 -12.10 -37.78
N ILE A 138 -7.09 -10.97 -38.44
CA ILE A 138 -6.00 -10.11 -37.99
C ILE A 138 -6.34 -9.52 -36.63
N GLU A 139 -7.58 -9.04 -36.47
CA GLU A 139 -8.09 -8.48 -35.21
C GLU A 139 -8.07 -9.52 -34.09
N ARG A 140 -8.62 -10.73 -34.31
CA ARG A 140 -8.60 -11.79 -33.29
C ARG A 140 -7.20 -12.24 -32.95
N THR A 141 -6.30 -12.36 -33.94
CA THR A 141 -4.91 -12.75 -33.69
C THR A 141 -4.20 -11.69 -32.84
N ALA A 142 -4.47 -10.40 -33.09
CA ALA A 142 -3.96 -9.31 -32.25
C ALA A 142 -4.55 -9.35 -30.84
N GLU A 143 -5.84 -9.64 -30.69
CA GLU A 143 -6.52 -9.77 -29.40
C GLU A 143 -6.01 -10.98 -28.58
N LEU A 144 -5.81 -12.13 -29.23
CA LEU A 144 -5.20 -13.32 -28.62
C LEU A 144 -3.78 -13.01 -28.15
N LYS A 145 -2.96 -12.34 -28.98
CA LYS A 145 -1.62 -11.91 -28.59
C LYS A 145 -1.64 -10.99 -27.37
N ALA A 146 -2.54 -10.00 -27.36
CA ALA A 146 -2.69 -9.10 -26.22
C ALA A 146 -3.16 -9.84 -24.95
N SER A 147 -4.00 -10.86 -25.10
CA SER A 147 -4.49 -11.68 -24.00
C SER A 147 -3.42 -12.60 -23.43
N VAL A 148 -2.58 -13.21 -24.29
CA VAL A 148 -1.38 -13.95 -23.86
C VAL A 148 -0.45 -13.04 -23.07
N ALA A 149 -0.15 -11.83 -23.57
CA ALA A 149 0.73 -10.89 -22.89
C ALA A 149 0.20 -10.46 -21.51
N ARG A 150 -1.12 -10.25 -21.38
CA ARG A 150 -1.76 -9.98 -20.08
C ARG A 150 -1.63 -11.17 -19.12
N ALA A 151 -1.92 -12.38 -19.59
CA ALA A 151 -1.80 -13.58 -18.77
C ALA A 151 -0.35 -13.86 -18.32
N GLU A 152 0.63 -13.58 -19.18
CA GLU A 152 2.05 -13.65 -18.83
C GLU A 152 2.43 -12.64 -17.74
N ALA A 153 1.91 -11.42 -17.81
CA ALA A 153 2.11 -10.41 -16.78
C ALA A 153 1.48 -10.82 -15.42
N ASP A 154 0.29 -11.43 -15.44
CA ASP A 154 -0.39 -11.95 -14.25
C ASP A 154 0.44 -13.06 -13.58
N VAL A 155 0.90 -14.05 -14.35
CA VAL A 155 1.77 -15.14 -13.84
C VAL A 155 3.06 -14.57 -13.26
N ALA A 156 3.69 -13.62 -13.95
CA ALA A 156 4.89 -12.96 -13.45
C ALA A 156 4.62 -12.17 -12.17
N GLY A 157 3.45 -11.53 -12.05
CA GLY A 157 2.98 -10.84 -10.84
C GLY A 157 2.88 -11.77 -9.65
N ILE A 158 2.12 -12.86 -9.79
CA ILE A 158 1.91 -13.84 -8.71
C ILE A 158 3.25 -14.46 -8.28
N LYS A 159 4.16 -14.76 -9.22
CA LYS A 159 5.51 -15.27 -8.91
C LYS A 159 6.35 -14.28 -8.08
N ARG A 160 6.23 -12.97 -8.33
CA ARG A 160 6.90 -11.95 -7.51
C ARG A 160 6.34 -11.91 -6.09
N GLU A 161 5.03 -12.02 -5.95
CA GLU A 161 4.36 -12.04 -4.65
C GLU A 161 4.74 -13.29 -3.84
N LEU A 162 4.76 -14.47 -4.46
CA LEU A 162 5.27 -15.70 -3.83
C LEU A 162 6.74 -15.57 -3.41
N SER A 163 7.57 -14.96 -4.26
CA SER A 163 8.98 -14.71 -3.93
C SER A 163 9.16 -13.76 -2.74
N ARG A 164 8.21 -12.84 -2.52
CA ARG A 164 8.19 -11.93 -1.38
C ARG A 164 7.82 -12.65 -0.08
N LEU A 165 6.90 -13.61 -0.13
CA LEU A 165 6.51 -14.42 1.05
C LEU A 165 7.54 -15.49 1.43
N ASN A 166 8.46 -15.83 0.52
CA ASN A 166 9.54 -16.79 0.77
C ASN A 166 10.83 -16.16 1.33
N LYS A 167 10.88 -14.83 1.46
CA LYS A 167 11.99 -14.11 2.12
C LYS A 167 11.66 -13.86 3.58
#